data_AF-A0A8S3ZPL3-F1
#
_entry.id   AF-A0A8S3ZPL3-F1
#
_cell.length_a   1.000
_cell.length_b   1.000
_cell.length_c   1.000
_cell.angle_alpha   90.00
_cell.angle_beta   90.00
_cell.angle_gamma   90.00
#
_symmetry.space_group_name_H-M   'P 1'
#
loop_
_entity.id
_entity.type
_entity.pdbx_description
1 polymer ?
#
loop_
_entity_poly.entity_id
_entity_poly.type
_entity_poly.pdbx_seq_one_letter_code
_entity_poly.pdbx_strand_id
1 'polypeptide(L)'
;MAFNVIGLIYRNFAKIVLPITLIGLVGCIIYISTIEPFPQSAKQNLCEYMKEWDGSKNISRQWWEWACLIEAEWKKGVEVSCTDLRKKGNYYICFDKPLGPKPPCLVYSFGIDNDFSFDDAMAEAGCEVFSFDP
;
A
#
# COMPACT_ATOMS: atom_id res chain seq x y z
N MET A 1 10.86 24.78 52.85
CA MET A 1 12.04 24.26 52.12
C MET A 1 11.71 23.34 50.93
N ALA A 2 10.50 22.78 50.80
CA ALA A 2 10.14 21.88 49.69
C ALA A 2 9.94 22.54 48.31
N PHE A 3 9.55 23.83 48.25
CA PHE A 3 9.29 24.53 46.98
C PHE A 3 10.54 24.76 46.11
N ASN A 4 11.72 24.89 46.72
CA ASN A 4 12.97 25.10 45.97
C ASN A 4 13.51 23.82 45.31
N VAL A 5 13.16 22.64 45.85
CA VAL A 5 13.63 21.34 45.32
C VAL A 5 12.88 20.98 44.03
N ILE A 6 11.57 21.20 43.99
CA ILE A 6 10.73 20.93 42.81
C ILE A 6 11.12 21.85 41.64
N GLY A 7 11.37 23.14 41.91
CA GLY A 7 11.84 24.09 40.88
C GLY A 7 13.22 23.73 40.33
N LEU A 8 14.14 23.22 41.17
CA LEU A 8 15.46 22.77 40.72
C LEU A 8 15.38 21.50 39.87
N ILE A 9 14.52 20.55 40.25
CA ILE A 9 14.26 19.31 39.50
C ILE A 9 13.64 19.64 38.13
N TYR A 10 12.63 20.51 38.09
CA TYR A 10 11.98 20.92 36.84
C TYR A 10 12.95 21.67 35.91
N ARG A 11 13.80 22.54 36.46
CA ARG A 11 14.80 23.29 35.69
C ARG A 11 15.91 22.41 35.15
N ASN A 12 16.27 21.33 35.84
CA ASN A 12 17.25 20.36 35.36
C ASN A 12 16.63 19.38 34.35
N PHE A 13 15.38 18.98 34.57
CA PHE A 13 14.61 18.17 33.62
C PHE A 13 14.45 18.88 32.28
N ALA A 14 14.04 20.16 32.28
CA ALA A 14 13.92 20.96 31.06
C ALA A 14 15.27 21.20 30.36
N LYS A 15 16.37 21.29 31.09
CA LYS A 15 17.71 21.49 30.51
C LYS A 15 18.31 20.24 29.86
N ILE A 16 17.87 19.04 30.27
CA ILE A 16 18.47 17.77 29.82
C ILE A 16 17.52 17.02 28.89
N VAL A 17 16.24 16.89 29.26
CA VAL A 17 15.28 16.08 28.50
C VAL A 17 14.86 16.77 27.21
N LEU A 18 14.64 18.09 27.25
CA LEU A 18 14.20 18.88 26.10
C LEU A 18 15.20 18.85 24.91
N PRO A 19 16.52 19.04 25.10
CA PRO A 19 17.48 18.91 24.00
C PRO A 19 17.60 17.46 23.50
N ILE A 20 17.53 16.44 24.37
CA ILE A 20 17.55 15.04 23.94
C ILE A 20 16.35 14.72 23.05
N THR A 21 15.15 15.17 23.44
CA THR A 21 13.95 14.98 22.61
C THR A 21 14.04 15.72 21.29
N LEU A 22 14.63 16.93 21.26
CA LEU A 22 14.85 17.67 20.01
C LEU A 22 15.83 16.94 19.10
N ILE A 23 16.94 16.42 19.63
CA ILE A 23 17.92 15.64 18.85
C ILE A 23 17.26 14.37 18.31
N GLY A 24 16.45 13.68 19.12
CA GLY A 24 15.69 12.50 18.68
C GLY A 24 14.71 12.82 17.55
N LEU A 25 13.96 13.93 17.66
CA LEU A 25 13.04 14.37 16.60
C LEU A 25 13.77 14.75 15.32
N VAL A 26 14.89 15.49 15.42
CA VAL A 26 15.72 15.83 14.26
C VAL A 26 16.29 14.58 13.61
N GLY A 27 16.74 13.60 14.40
CA GLY A 27 17.19 12.30 13.91
C GLY A 27 16.09 11.53 13.18
N CYS A 28 14.85 11.54 13.71
CA CYS A 28 13.70 10.91 13.06
C CYS A 28 13.35 11.62 11.73
N ILE A 29 13.37 12.95 11.70
CA ILE A 29 13.12 13.73 10.48
C ILE A 29 14.19 13.41 9.43
N ILE A 30 15.47 13.40 9.83
CA ILE A 30 16.58 13.04 8.94
C ILE A 30 16.39 11.60 8.44
N TYR A 31 16.10 10.65 9.32
CA TYR A 31 15.85 9.26 8.96
C TYR A 31 14.69 9.11 7.96
N ILE A 32 13.55 9.72 8.23
CA ILE A 32 12.40 9.72 7.32
C ILE A 32 12.75 10.37 5.97
N SER A 33 13.56 11.44 5.97
CA SER A 33 14.00 12.12 4.75
C SER A 33 15.10 11.38 3.98
N THR A 34 15.76 10.39 4.59
CA THR A 34 16.85 9.59 4.01
C THR A 34 16.45 8.16 3.70
N ILE A 35 15.30 7.70 4.22
CA ILE A 35 14.61 6.56 3.62
C ILE A 35 14.25 7.01 2.21
N GLU A 36 14.93 6.44 1.22
CA GLU A 36 14.46 6.51 -0.14
C GLU A 36 13.04 5.93 -0.17
N PRO A 37 12.02 6.70 -0.59
CA PRO A 37 10.74 6.10 -0.90
C PRO A 37 10.99 4.96 -1.90
N PHE A 38 10.28 3.85 -1.68
CA PHE A 38 10.16 2.71 -2.61
C PHE A 38 10.24 3.23 -4.05
N PRO A 39 11.14 2.68 -4.88
CA PRO A 39 11.93 3.43 -5.85
C PRO A 39 11.09 4.46 -6.61
N GLN A 40 11.26 5.72 -6.21
CA GLN A 40 10.78 6.88 -6.94
C GLN A 40 11.81 7.36 -7.97
N SER A 41 12.75 6.49 -8.33
CA SER A 41 13.64 6.69 -9.47
C SER A 41 12.88 6.32 -10.74
N ALA A 42 12.49 7.34 -11.49
CA ALA A 42 12.07 7.24 -12.89
C ALA A 42 13.18 6.72 -13.82
N LYS A 43 14.09 5.85 -13.35
CA LYS A 43 15.31 5.47 -14.04
C LYS A 43 15.62 3.97 -14.11
N GLN A 44 14.79 3.12 -13.50
CA GLN A 44 14.70 1.71 -13.88
C GLN A 44 13.22 1.34 -13.85
N ASN A 45 12.65 1.14 -15.02
CA ASN A 45 11.28 0.67 -15.16
C ASN A 45 11.19 -0.74 -14.50
N LEU A 46 10.08 -1.05 -13.82
CA LEU A 46 9.89 -2.31 -13.07
C LEU A 46 10.25 -3.53 -13.92
N CYS A 47 9.91 -3.46 -15.21
CA CYS A 47 10.27 -4.43 -16.23
C CYS A 47 11.79 -4.68 -16.32
N GLU A 48 12.60 -3.65 -16.51
CA GLU A 48 14.07 -3.74 -16.62
C GLU A 48 14.69 -4.31 -15.35
N TYR A 49 14.25 -3.82 -14.18
CA TYR A 49 14.77 -4.31 -12.90
C TYR A 49 14.53 -5.81 -12.71
N MET A 50 13.30 -6.27 -12.98
CA MET A 50 12.94 -7.68 -12.82
C MET A 50 13.62 -8.56 -13.87
N LYS A 51 13.83 -8.04 -15.08
CA LYS A 51 14.55 -8.71 -16.16
C LYS A 51 16.04 -8.88 -15.86
N GLU A 52 16.68 -7.88 -15.23
CA GLU A 52 18.06 -7.97 -14.76
C GLU A 52 18.21 -8.99 -13.62
N TRP A 53 17.25 -9.04 -12.69
CA TRP A 53 17.29 -9.94 -11.54
C TRP A 53 17.18 -11.42 -11.91
N ASP A 54 16.42 -11.77 -12.95
CA ASP A 54 16.17 -13.18 -13.31
C ASP A 54 17.38 -13.91 -13.89
N GLY A 55 18.40 -13.16 -14.34
CA GLY A 55 19.67 -13.73 -14.78
C GLY A 55 19.51 -14.83 -15.83
N SER A 56 19.07 -14.50 -17.05
CA SER A 56 19.14 -15.33 -18.26
C SER A 56 18.87 -16.83 -18.05
N LYS A 57 17.74 -17.20 -17.44
CA LYS A 57 17.29 -18.60 -17.39
C LYS A 57 16.48 -18.90 -18.66
N ASN A 58 16.88 -19.93 -19.39
CA ASN A 58 16.29 -20.32 -20.67
C ASN A 58 14.95 -21.07 -20.43
N ILE A 59 13.93 -20.32 -20.02
CA ILE A 59 12.56 -20.79 -19.77
C ILE A 59 11.64 -20.15 -20.82
N SER A 60 10.64 -20.89 -21.30
CA SER A 60 9.71 -20.48 -22.36
C SER A 60 8.87 -19.23 -22.04
N ARG A 61 8.74 -18.88 -20.75
CA ARG A 61 8.22 -17.60 -20.26
C ARG A 61 8.94 -17.23 -18.97
N GLN A 62 9.51 -16.04 -18.94
CA GLN A 62 10.18 -15.56 -17.74
C GLN A 62 9.20 -14.75 -16.90
N TRP A 63 9.23 -14.92 -15.58
CA TRP A 63 8.23 -14.29 -14.69
C TRP A 63 8.27 -12.76 -14.77
N TRP A 64 9.42 -12.16 -15.14
CA TRP A 64 9.54 -10.72 -15.36
C TRP A 64 8.69 -10.21 -16.53
N GLU A 65 8.28 -11.07 -17.48
CA GLU A 65 7.34 -10.68 -18.54
C GLU A 65 6.02 -10.16 -17.95
N TRP A 66 5.56 -10.75 -16.85
CA TRP A 66 4.38 -10.27 -16.12
C TRP A 66 4.62 -8.92 -15.45
N ALA A 67 5.81 -8.70 -14.89
CA ALA A 67 6.18 -7.41 -14.33
C ALA A 67 6.14 -6.30 -15.41
N CYS A 68 6.61 -6.60 -16.63
CA CYS A 68 6.51 -5.70 -17.77
C CYS A 68 5.06 -5.42 -18.19
N LEU A 69 4.20 -6.44 -18.20
CA LEU A 69 2.77 -6.26 -18.51
C LEU A 69 2.06 -5.39 -17.48
N ILE A 70 2.30 -5.64 -16.19
CA ILE A 70 1.76 -4.82 -15.09
C ILE A 70 2.22 -3.38 -15.22
N GLU A 71 3.50 -3.17 -15.53
CA GLU A 71 4.03 -1.82 -15.71
C GLU A 71 3.45 -1.11 -16.94
N ALA A 72 3.24 -1.83 -18.05
CA ALA A 72 2.59 -1.28 -19.23
C ALA A 72 1.14 -0.86 -18.92
N GLU A 73 0.41 -1.66 -18.15
CA GLU A 73 -0.94 -1.32 -17.68
C GLU A 73 -0.93 -0.12 -16.73
N TRP A 74 0.05 -0.03 -15.81
CA TRP A 74 0.20 1.15 -14.95
C TRP A 74 0.43 2.43 -15.77
N LYS A 75 1.25 2.34 -16.82
CA LYS A 75 1.59 3.47 -17.69
C LYS A 75 0.45 3.94 -18.60
N LYS A 76 -0.58 3.11 -18.86
CA LYS A 76 -1.78 3.53 -19.61
C LYS A 76 -2.53 4.69 -18.94
N GLY A 77 -2.33 4.90 -17.64
CA GLY A 77 -3.08 5.89 -16.87
C GLY A 77 -4.53 5.46 -16.64
N VAL A 78 -5.30 6.30 -15.96
CA VAL A 78 -6.70 5.99 -15.63
C VAL A 78 -7.57 6.15 -16.88
N GLU A 79 -7.94 5.02 -17.50
CA GLU A 79 -8.77 4.99 -18.71
C GLU A 79 -10.23 5.42 -18.42
N VAL A 80 -10.72 5.20 -17.19
CA VAL A 80 -12.09 5.55 -16.79
C VAL A 80 -12.12 6.26 -15.43
N SER A 81 -12.70 7.45 -15.41
CA SER A 81 -12.99 8.19 -14.18
C SER A 81 -14.24 7.62 -13.51
N CYS A 82 -14.07 6.97 -12.36
CA CYS A 82 -15.18 6.40 -11.60
C CYS A 82 -15.87 7.45 -10.72
N THR A 83 -17.18 7.61 -10.87
CA THR A 83 -18.02 8.53 -10.09
C THR A 83 -18.62 7.83 -8.86
N ASP A 84 -19.14 6.61 -9.04
CA ASP A 84 -19.73 5.78 -8.00
C ASP A 84 -18.70 4.75 -7.49
N LEU A 85 -17.77 5.22 -6.67
CA LEU A 85 -16.76 4.38 -6.03
C LEU A 85 -17.28 3.89 -4.66
N ARG A 86 -17.41 2.57 -4.49
CA ARG A 86 -17.95 1.97 -3.26
C ARG A 86 -16.93 1.09 -2.57
N LYS A 87 -16.86 1.16 -1.24
CA LYS A 87 -16.01 0.29 -0.43
C LYS A 87 -16.66 -1.08 -0.25
N LYS A 88 -15.92 -2.16 -0.52
CA LYS A 88 -16.29 -3.58 -0.35
C LYS A 88 -15.13 -4.28 0.36
N GLY A 89 -15.32 -4.62 1.64
CA GLY A 89 -14.21 -5.04 2.50
C GLY A 89 -13.09 -3.99 2.52
N ASN A 90 -11.87 -4.43 2.21
CA ASN A 90 -10.68 -3.58 2.11
C ASN A 90 -10.46 -2.93 0.74
N TYR A 91 -11.36 -3.15 -0.23
CA TYR A 91 -11.21 -2.68 -1.61
C TYR A 91 -12.25 -1.61 -1.98
N TYR A 92 -11.93 -0.81 -2.99
CA TYR A 92 -12.86 0.11 -3.63
C TYR A 92 -13.20 -0.39 -5.03
N ILE A 93 -14.50 -0.50 -5.32
CA ILE A 93 -15.02 -1.02 -6.59
C ILE A 93 -15.84 0.08 -7.26
N CYS A 94 -15.66 0.22 -8.58
CA CYS A 94 -16.42 1.16 -9.37
C CYS A 94 -17.79 0.58 -9.75
N PHE A 95 -18.86 1.33 -9.51
CA PHE A 95 -20.25 0.96 -9.83
C PHE A 95 -20.86 1.77 -10.98
N ASP A 96 -20.07 2.63 -11.63
CA ASP A 96 -20.49 3.37 -12.81
C ASP A 96 -20.93 2.41 -13.93
N LYS A 97 -22.02 2.73 -14.63
CA LYS A 97 -22.45 1.95 -15.79
C LYS A 97 -21.49 2.22 -16.96
N PRO A 98 -21.12 1.19 -17.76
CA PRO A 98 -21.55 -0.21 -17.68
C PRO A 98 -20.62 -1.11 -16.84
N LEU A 99 -19.57 -0.56 -16.24
CA LEU A 99 -18.49 -1.30 -15.56
C LEU A 99 -18.92 -1.93 -14.23
N GLY A 100 -19.89 -1.32 -13.56
CA GLY A 100 -20.35 -1.75 -12.26
C GLY A 100 -20.92 -3.17 -12.26
N PRO A 101 -20.53 -4.02 -11.30
CA PRO A 101 -21.07 -5.36 -11.17
C PRO A 101 -22.56 -5.30 -10.90
N LYS A 102 -23.33 -6.04 -11.69
CA LYS A 102 -24.78 -6.18 -11.55
C LYS A 102 -25.19 -7.62 -11.75
N PRO A 103 -26.18 -8.12 -11.01
CA PRO A 103 -26.70 -9.45 -11.22
C PRO A 103 -27.22 -9.64 -12.66
N PRO A 104 -26.93 -10.80 -13.31
CA PRO A 104 -26.03 -11.85 -12.82
C PRO A 104 -24.55 -11.43 -12.93
N CYS A 105 -23.79 -11.57 -11.83
CA CYS A 105 -22.36 -11.26 -11.76
C CYS A 105 -21.57 -12.39 -11.10
N LEU A 106 -20.31 -12.54 -11.50
CA LEU A 106 -19.39 -13.56 -11.03
C LEU A 106 -18.14 -12.88 -10.46
N VAL A 107 -17.72 -13.28 -9.27
CA VAL A 107 -16.54 -12.75 -8.57
C VAL A 107 -15.63 -13.91 -8.19
N TYR A 108 -14.36 -13.79 -8.58
CA TYR A 108 -13.29 -14.62 -8.06
C TYR A 108 -12.47 -13.81 -7.06
N SER A 109 -12.35 -14.32 -5.85
CA SER A 109 -11.64 -13.67 -4.76
C SER A 109 -10.52 -14.57 -4.27
N PHE A 110 -9.34 -13.97 -4.07
CA PHE A 110 -8.16 -14.65 -3.55
C PHE A 110 -7.80 -13.97 -2.24
N GLY A 111 -7.93 -14.73 -1.14
CA GLY A 111 -7.91 -14.22 0.22
C GLY A 111 -6.56 -13.67 0.66
N ILE A 112 -6.62 -12.85 1.72
CA ILE A 112 -5.47 -12.41 2.51
C ILE A 112 -5.78 -12.75 3.97
N ASP A 113 -5.32 -13.91 4.43
CA ASP A 113 -5.28 -14.29 5.84
C ASP A 113 -6.64 -14.21 6.57
N ASN A 114 -7.60 -15.02 6.14
CA ASN A 114 -8.93 -15.15 6.76
C ASN A 114 -9.80 -13.87 6.73
N ASP A 115 -9.52 -12.92 5.84
CA ASP A 115 -10.38 -11.77 5.58
C ASP A 115 -11.36 -12.02 4.43
N PHE A 116 -12.60 -12.34 4.77
CA PHE A 116 -13.72 -12.56 3.83
C PHE A 116 -14.60 -11.32 3.62
N SER A 117 -14.19 -10.15 4.13
CA SER A 117 -15.05 -8.95 4.13
C SER A 117 -15.38 -8.45 2.72
N PHE A 118 -14.53 -8.73 1.73
CA PHE A 118 -14.80 -8.41 0.33
C PHE A 118 -15.80 -9.39 -0.28
N ASP A 119 -15.58 -10.68 -0.06
CA ASP A 119 -16.38 -11.79 -0.55
C ASP A 119 -17.83 -11.65 -0.12
N ASP A 120 -18.05 -11.45 1.18
CA ASP A 120 -19.37 -11.25 1.78
C ASP A 120 -20.06 -10.02 1.17
N ALA A 121 -19.33 -8.90 1.05
CA ALA A 121 -19.90 -7.66 0.53
C ALA A 121 -20.27 -7.74 -0.96
N MET A 122 -19.64 -8.64 -1.73
CA MET A 122 -19.97 -8.92 -3.13
C MET A 122 -21.08 -9.95 -3.27
N ALA A 123 -21.15 -10.94 -2.37
CA ALA A 123 -22.29 -11.87 -2.29
C ALA A 123 -23.58 -11.11 -1.93
N GLU A 124 -23.53 -10.18 -0.97
CA GLU A 124 -24.64 -9.27 -0.63
C GLU A 124 -25.06 -8.36 -1.79
N ALA A 125 -24.13 -8.02 -2.69
CA ALA A 125 -24.43 -7.28 -3.91
C ALA A 125 -25.16 -8.14 -4.98
N GLY A 126 -25.38 -9.43 -4.71
CA GLY A 126 -26.08 -10.37 -5.57
C GLY A 126 -25.19 -11.09 -6.58
N CYS A 127 -23.87 -11.10 -6.38
CA CYS A 127 -22.94 -11.85 -7.22
C CYS A 127 -22.75 -13.28 -6.72
N GLU A 128 -22.48 -14.20 -7.65
CA GLU A 128 -21.91 -15.51 -7.34
C GLU A 128 -20.41 -15.33 -7.04
N VAL A 129 -19.97 -15.77 -5.86
CA VAL A 129 -18.61 -15.54 -5.38
C VAL A 129 -17.89 -16.88 -5.17
N PHE A 130 -16.69 -17.00 -5.73
CA PHE A 130 -15.77 -18.11 -5.49
C PHE A 130 -14.52 -17.59 -4.79
N SER A 131 -14.33 -18.00 -3.54
CA SER A 131 -13.24 -17.55 -2.66
C SER A 131 -12.17 -18.62 -2.51
N PHE A 132 -10.91 -18.22 -2.66
CA PHE A 132 -9.73 -19.08 -2.49
C PHE A 132 -8.80 -18.46 -1.44
N ASP A 133 -8.84 -18.97 -0.21
CA ASP A 133 -8.00 -18.52 0.91
C ASP A 133 -7.31 -19.76 1.55
N PRO A 134 -6.05 -20.06 1.19
CA PRO A 134 -5.35 -21.29 1.54
C PRO A 134 -4.71 -21.32 2.95
#